data_AF-A0A090WZ02-F1
#
_entry.id   AF-A0A090WZ02-F1
#
_cell.length_a   1.000
_cell.length_b   1.000
_cell.length_c   1.000
_cell.angle_alpha   90.00
_cell.angle_beta   90.00
_cell.angle_gamma   90.00
#
_symmetry.space_group_name_H-M   'P 1'
#
loop_
_entity.id
_entity.type
_entity.pdbx_description
1 polymer ?
#
loop_
_entity_poly.entity_id
_entity_poly.type
_entity_poly.pdbx_seq_one_letter_code
_entity_poly.pdbx_strand_id
1 'polypeptide(L)'
;MRYYANLNFQGAEFRGRPVDYALAVNPSASTPDGLDSPNGLGNVLHSSKTGYNIRKFQDESLSATNGISANRPYILYRVAEMYLNYAEALAEQGKDGLASIYLSRVSVRGKQPAINLTGDALKAAIKRERRVELCFEGHNFFDERRWLNEDHLGFDIKGLRWTKETNGDLTFEEYSLFEDSTQGRIWFDRQYYLPIPEGDSEIVPTLIQNDGYTN
;
A
#
# COMPACT_ATOMS: atom_id res chain seq x y z
N MET A 1 -3.46 -7.07 -1.33
CA MET A 1 -3.01 -6.38 -2.57
C MET A 1 -2.78 -7.42 -3.66
N ARG A 2 -2.81 -7.03 -4.94
CA ARG A 2 -2.41 -7.93 -6.05
C ARG A 2 -0.90 -7.82 -6.25
N TYR A 3 -0.14 -8.80 -5.78
CA TYR A 3 1.33 -8.75 -5.78
C TYR A 3 1.88 -8.64 -7.20
N TYR A 4 1.38 -9.50 -8.10
CA TYR A 4 1.82 -9.56 -9.49
C TYR A 4 1.72 -8.24 -10.28
N ALA A 5 0.86 -7.29 -9.84
CA ALA A 5 0.64 -6.03 -10.55
C ALA A 5 1.18 -4.81 -9.80
N ASN A 6 1.17 -4.84 -8.46
CA ASN A 6 1.37 -3.62 -7.67
C ASN A 6 2.73 -3.57 -6.97
N LEU A 7 3.36 -4.72 -6.73
CA LEU A 7 4.56 -4.81 -5.90
C LEU A 7 5.68 -5.56 -6.63
N ASN A 8 6.89 -5.09 -6.40
CA ASN A 8 8.09 -5.89 -6.52
C ASN A 8 8.35 -6.56 -5.16
N PHE A 9 8.72 -7.84 -5.21
CA PHE A 9 9.02 -8.71 -4.08
C PHE A 9 10.18 -9.64 -4.48
N GLN A 10 10.76 -10.39 -3.54
CA GLN A 10 11.86 -11.32 -3.83
C GLN A 10 11.49 -12.27 -4.98
N GLY A 11 12.33 -12.30 -6.03
CA GLY A 11 12.13 -13.14 -7.21
C GLY A 11 11.08 -12.62 -8.20
N ALA A 12 10.45 -11.47 -7.97
CA ALA A 12 9.55 -10.88 -8.94
C ALA A 12 10.34 -10.43 -10.18
N GLU A 13 9.89 -10.84 -11.38
CA GLU A 13 10.46 -10.35 -12.63
C GLU A 13 10.13 -8.87 -12.83
N PHE A 14 11.18 -8.05 -12.94
CA PHE A 14 11.10 -6.61 -13.18
C PHE A 14 12.24 -6.15 -14.07
N ARG A 15 11.92 -5.52 -15.21
CA ARG A 15 12.92 -5.03 -16.19
C ARG A 15 13.92 -6.11 -16.67
N GLY A 16 13.42 -7.33 -16.88
CA GLY A 16 14.18 -8.44 -17.48
C GLY A 16 15.09 -9.21 -16.52
N ARG A 17 14.96 -9.00 -15.21
CA ARG A 17 15.61 -9.84 -14.19
C ARG A 17 14.72 -10.03 -12.96
N PRO A 18 14.94 -11.08 -12.17
CA PRO A 18 14.34 -11.18 -10.85
C PRO A 18 14.91 -10.11 -9.91
N VAL A 19 14.04 -9.55 -9.08
CA VAL A 19 14.41 -8.69 -7.96
C VAL A 19 15.04 -9.54 -6.84
N ASP A 20 16.16 -9.09 -6.27
CA ASP A 20 16.90 -9.82 -5.24
C ASP A 20 17.23 -8.93 -4.03
N TYR A 21 16.41 -9.05 -2.99
CA TYR A 21 16.55 -8.42 -1.68
C TYR A 21 17.38 -9.24 -0.68
N ALA A 22 17.81 -10.45 -1.03
CA ALA A 22 18.40 -11.37 -0.05
C ALA A 22 19.80 -10.94 0.42
N LEU A 23 20.04 -11.03 1.72
CA LEU A 23 21.36 -10.85 2.31
C LEU A 23 22.07 -12.20 2.44
N ALA A 24 23.29 -12.30 1.93
CA ALA A 24 24.08 -13.51 2.04
C ALA A 24 24.65 -13.65 3.46
N VAL A 25 24.59 -14.85 4.04
CA VAL A 25 25.17 -15.11 5.39
C VAL A 25 26.68 -14.95 5.38
N ASN A 26 27.34 -15.32 4.28
CA ASN A 26 28.77 -15.14 4.07
C ASN A 26 29.03 -14.57 2.66
N PRO A 27 28.92 -13.22 2.49
CA PRO A 27 29.04 -12.59 1.19
C PRO A 27 30.40 -12.84 0.55
N SER A 28 30.38 -13.33 -0.69
CA SER A 28 31.59 -13.61 -1.48
C SER A 28 31.35 -13.36 -2.96
N ALA A 29 32.40 -13.41 -3.79
CA ALA A 29 32.23 -13.28 -5.25
C ALA A 29 31.31 -14.37 -5.84
N SER A 30 31.27 -15.57 -5.24
CA SER A 30 30.40 -16.67 -5.66
C SER A 30 29.00 -16.59 -5.05
N THR A 31 28.85 -15.95 -3.90
CA THR A 31 27.57 -15.80 -3.19
C THR A 31 27.43 -14.36 -2.69
N PRO A 32 27.22 -13.38 -3.59
CA PRO A 32 27.12 -11.98 -3.20
C PRO A 32 25.74 -11.68 -2.58
N ASP A 33 25.63 -10.56 -1.88
CA ASP A 33 24.32 -10.00 -1.51
C ASP A 33 23.47 -9.73 -2.76
N GLY A 34 22.15 -9.75 -2.58
CA GLY A 34 21.20 -9.41 -3.62
C GLY A 34 21.34 -7.96 -4.07
N LEU A 35 21.18 -7.70 -5.37
CA LEU A 35 21.39 -6.38 -5.97
C LEU A 35 20.44 -5.30 -5.45
N ASP A 36 19.26 -5.70 -4.98
CA ASP A 36 18.20 -4.82 -4.46
C ASP A 36 18.16 -4.81 -2.93
N SER A 37 19.10 -5.53 -2.28
CA SER A 37 19.28 -5.52 -0.84
C SER A 37 19.96 -4.22 -0.36
N PRO A 38 19.94 -3.93 0.95
CA PRO A 38 20.69 -2.81 1.53
C PRO A 38 22.21 -2.86 1.29
N ASN A 39 22.77 -4.03 0.96
CA ASN A 39 24.21 -4.23 0.71
C ASN A 39 24.52 -4.41 -0.79
N GLY A 40 23.53 -4.27 -1.66
CA GLY A 40 23.70 -4.40 -3.11
C GLY A 40 24.55 -3.28 -3.72
N LEU A 41 24.82 -3.38 -5.02
CA LEU A 41 25.63 -2.41 -5.78
C LEU A 41 24.94 -1.05 -5.99
N GLY A 42 23.71 -0.88 -5.49
CA GLY A 42 22.90 0.33 -5.62
C GLY A 42 23.15 1.37 -4.53
N ASN A 43 22.30 2.40 -4.50
CA ASN A 43 22.31 3.37 -3.42
C ASN A 43 21.75 2.74 -2.13
N VAL A 44 22.65 2.32 -1.24
CA VAL A 44 22.37 1.67 0.03
C VAL A 44 21.47 2.49 0.97
N LEU A 45 21.44 3.82 0.85
CA LEU A 45 20.57 4.68 1.65
C LEU A 45 19.10 4.61 1.21
N HIS A 46 18.83 4.14 0.00
CA HIS A 46 17.50 4.10 -0.62
C HIS A 46 17.00 2.67 -0.88
N SER A 47 17.52 1.68 -0.15
CA SER A 47 17.02 0.30 -0.23
C SER A 47 15.61 0.15 0.36
N SER A 48 14.92 -0.93 0.01
CA SER A 48 13.62 -1.22 0.62
C SER A 48 13.77 -1.47 2.13
N LYS A 49 12.90 -0.85 2.92
CA LYS A 49 12.78 -1.10 4.37
C LYS A 49 11.82 -2.23 4.71
N THR A 50 11.15 -2.84 3.73
CA THR A 50 10.11 -3.88 3.96
C THR A 50 10.35 -5.15 3.16
N GLY A 51 11.36 -5.20 2.28
CA GLY A 51 11.51 -6.29 1.30
C GLY A 51 10.51 -6.20 0.13
N TYR A 52 9.87 -5.04 -0.03
CA TYR A 52 8.94 -4.76 -1.13
C TYR A 52 9.17 -3.36 -1.70
N ASN A 53 8.89 -3.19 -3.00
CA ASN A 53 8.82 -1.86 -3.64
C ASN A 53 7.54 -1.72 -4.47
N ILE A 54 7.13 -0.49 -4.75
CA ILE A 54 5.99 -0.22 -5.62
C ILE A 54 6.38 -0.54 -7.07
N ARG A 55 5.65 -1.47 -7.69
CA ARG A 55 5.69 -1.75 -9.13
C ARG A 55 4.63 -0.96 -9.89
N LYS A 56 3.50 -0.66 -9.24
CA LYS A 56 2.40 0.09 -9.83
C LYS A 56 2.91 1.41 -10.41
N PHE A 57 2.36 1.80 -11.56
CA PHE A 57 2.75 2.99 -12.33
C PHE A 57 4.15 2.99 -12.95
N GLN A 58 4.95 1.94 -12.76
CA GLN A 58 6.27 1.86 -13.39
C GLN A 58 6.16 1.48 -14.86
N ASP A 59 7.06 2.04 -15.67
CA ASP A 59 7.32 1.59 -17.02
C ASP A 59 8.57 0.72 -17.01
N GLU A 60 8.40 -0.55 -17.38
CA GLU A 60 9.49 -1.51 -17.41
C GLU A 60 10.32 -1.39 -18.69
N SER A 61 9.84 -0.69 -19.72
CA SER A 61 10.62 -0.43 -20.94
C SER A 61 11.67 0.68 -20.77
N LEU A 62 11.56 1.48 -19.71
CA LEU A 62 12.50 2.57 -19.44
C LEU A 62 13.75 2.04 -18.74
N SER A 63 14.91 2.25 -19.38
CA SER A 63 16.23 1.86 -18.85
C SER A 63 16.86 2.93 -17.95
N ALA A 64 16.45 4.20 -18.05
CA ALA A 64 16.95 5.30 -17.23
C ALA A 64 15.87 6.37 -17.00
N THR A 65 15.92 7.03 -15.84
CA THR A 65 14.97 8.08 -15.44
C THR A 65 15.47 9.45 -15.91
N ASN A 66 15.38 9.72 -17.21
CA ASN A 66 15.91 10.96 -17.79
C ASN A 66 14.88 12.11 -17.86
N GLY A 67 13.75 11.99 -17.15
CA GLY A 67 12.70 13.01 -17.13
C GLY A 67 11.33 12.45 -16.77
N ILE A 68 10.28 13.20 -17.12
CA ILE A 68 8.88 12.80 -16.93
C ILE A 68 8.52 11.72 -17.95
N SER A 69 8.02 10.58 -17.48
CA SER A 69 7.48 9.53 -18.36
C SER A 69 6.31 10.07 -19.17
N ALA A 70 6.49 10.19 -20.50
CA ALA A 70 5.43 10.64 -21.39
C ALA A 70 4.20 9.72 -21.33
N ASN A 71 3.01 10.29 -21.55
CA ASN A 71 1.73 9.56 -21.61
C ASN A 71 1.34 8.81 -20.33
N ARG A 72 1.82 9.23 -19.16
CA ARG A 72 1.39 8.70 -17.85
C ARG A 72 0.74 9.80 -17.01
N PRO A 73 -0.55 10.10 -17.24
CA PRO A 73 -1.27 11.04 -16.38
C PRO A 73 -1.40 10.47 -14.98
N TYR A 74 -1.31 11.34 -13.97
CA TYR A 74 -1.68 10.98 -12.61
C TYR A 74 -3.21 10.87 -12.55
N ILE A 75 -3.71 9.64 -12.34
CA ILE A 75 -5.13 9.36 -12.37
C ILE A 75 -5.78 9.85 -11.07
N LEU A 76 -6.68 10.83 -11.18
CA LEU A 76 -7.46 11.32 -10.04
C LEU A 76 -8.77 10.53 -9.85
N TYR A 77 -9.43 10.17 -10.95
CA TYR A 77 -10.68 9.41 -10.94
C TYR A 77 -10.67 8.39 -12.06
N ARG A 78 -11.23 7.19 -11.80
CA ARG A 78 -11.36 6.14 -12.80
C ARG A 78 -12.56 5.25 -12.55
N VAL A 79 -13.03 4.58 -13.61
CA VAL A 79 -14.27 3.79 -13.62
C VAL A 79 -14.34 2.73 -12.51
N ALA A 80 -13.22 2.09 -12.15
CA ALA A 80 -13.25 1.09 -11.07
C ALA A 80 -13.64 1.69 -9.72
N GLU A 81 -13.21 2.92 -9.44
CA GLU A 81 -13.62 3.64 -8.23
C GLU A 81 -15.13 3.90 -8.25
N MET A 82 -15.70 4.29 -9.40
CA MET A 82 -17.14 4.52 -9.55
C MET A 82 -17.95 3.24 -9.27
N TYR A 83 -17.47 2.08 -9.73
CA TYR A 83 -18.11 0.80 -9.40
C TYR A 83 -18.02 0.47 -7.91
N LEU A 84 -16.89 0.76 -7.26
CA LEU A 84 -16.73 0.52 -5.83
C LEU A 84 -17.57 1.47 -4.99
N ASN A 85 -17.61 2.77 -5.35
CA ASN A 85 -18.47 3.78 -4.71
C ASN A 85 -19.95 3.34 -4.79
N TYR A 86 -20.38 2.88 -5.97
CA TYR A 86 -21.76 2.43 -6.15
C TYR A 86 -22.06 1.12 -5.42
N ALA A 87 -21.13 0.15 -5.44
CA ALA A 87 -21.28 -1.09 -4.68
C ALA A 87 -21.41 -0.83 -3.18
N GLU A 88 -20.59 0.07 -2.62
CA GLU A 88 -20.65 0.46 -1.21
C GLU A 88 -22.00 1.11 -0.87
N ALA A 89 -22.44 2.10 -1.65
CA ALA A 89 -23.72 2.77 -1.45
C ALA A 89 -24.92 1.82 -1.54
N LEU A 90 -24.85 0.80 -2.42
CA LEU A 90 -25.89 -0.22 -2.54
C LEU A 90 -25.90 -1.18 -1.34
N ALA A 91 -24.72 -1.60 -0.86
CA ALA A 91 -24.61 -2.46 0.32
C ALA A 91 -25.13 -1.76 1.59
N GLU A 92 -24.88 -0.45 1.74
CA GLU A 92 -25.45 0.33 2.85
C GLU A 92 -26.98 0.47 2.76
N GLN A 93 -27.56 0.35 1.56
CA GLN A 93 -29.01 0.30 1.34
C GLN A 93 -29.59 -1.12 1.47
N GLY A 94 -28.79 -2.15 1.78
CA GLY A 94 -29.22 -3.54 1.81
C GLY A 94 -29.51 -4.15 0.43
N LYS A 95 -29.02 -3.53 -0.66
CA LYS A 95 -29.20 -3.97 -2.05
C LYS A 95 -28.07 -4.90 -2.50
N ASP A 96 -27.84 -5.95 -1.72
CA ASP A 96 -26.63 -6.78 -1.79
C ASP A 96 -26.43 -7.46 -3.16
N GLY A 97 -27.51 -7.92 -3.79
CA GLY A 97 -27.42 -8.55 -5.11
C GLY A 97 -26.84 -7.61 -6.17
N LEU A 98 -27.24 -6.33 -6.16
CA LEU A 98 -26.68 -5.33 -7.07
C LEU A 98 -25.26 -4.93 -6.66
N ALA A 99 -25.01 -4.74 -5.36
CA ALA A 99 -23.68 -4.40 -4.85
C ALA A 99 -22.63 -5.47 -5.25
N SER A 100 -22.95 -6.75 -5.09
CA SER A 100 -22.10 -7.88 -5.50
C SER A 100 -21.79 -7.88 -7.00
N ILE A 101 -22.74 -7.49 -7.86
CA ILE A 101 -22.51 -7.36 -9.31
C ILE A 101 -21.44 -6.31 -9.60
N TYR A 102 -21.53 -5.12 -8.99
CA TYR A 102 -20.58 -4.03 -9.24
C TYR A 102 -19.21 -4.30 -8.63
N LEU A 103 -19.15 -4.89 -7.43
CA LEU A 103 -17.93 -5.39 -6.83
C LEU A 103 -17.24 -6.43 -7.74
N SER A 104 -18.02 -7.40 -8.26
CA SER A 104 -17.51 -8.46 -9.13
C SER A 104 -16.92 -7.94 -10.43
N ARG A 105 -17.43 -6.84 -11.01
CA ARG A 105 -16.84 -6.23 -12.21
C ARG A 105 -15.38 -5.83 -11.99
N VAL A 106 -15.07 -5.31 -10.80
CA VAL A 106 -13.70 -4.90 -10.43
C VAL A 106 -12.83 -6.13 -10.17
N SER A 107 -13.34 -7.09 -9.40
CA SER A 107 -12.64 -8.34 -9.05
C SER A 107 -12.26 -9.15 -10.30
N VAL A 108 -13.22 -9.40 -11.18
CA VAL A 108 -13.04 -10.20 -12.41
C VAL A 108 -12.07 -9.54 -13.37
N ARG A 109 -12.16 -8.22 -13.57
CA ARG A 109 -11.18 -7.48 -14.37
C ARG A 109 -9.77 -7.59 -13.77
N GLY A 110 -9.69 -7.63 -12.44
CA GLY A 110 -8.47 -7.91 -11.68
C GLY A 110 -8.01 -9.37 -11.69
N LYS A 111 -8.56 -10.23 -12.56
CA LYS A 111 -8.28 -11.67 -12.64
C LYS A 111 -8.52 -12.40 -11.32
N GLN A 112 -9.58 -12.02 -10.60
CA GLN A 112 -10.03 -12.70 -9.39
C GLN A 112 -11.47 -13.22 -9.60
N PRO A 113 -11.93 -14.22 -8.82
CA PRO A 113 -13.30 -14.72 -8.94
C PRO A 113 -14.35 -13.62 -8.70
N ALA A 114 -15.54 -13.81 -9.27
CA ALA A 114 -16.69 -13.00 -8.91
C ALA A 114 -17.01 -13.19 -7.42
N ILE A 115 -17.46 -12.12 -6.77
CA ILE A 115 -17.79 -12.07 -5.34
C ILE A 115 -19.30 -11.99 -5.22
N ASN A 116 -19.89 -12.98 -4.55
CA ASN A 116 -21.33 -13.05 -4.31
C ASN A 116 -21.55 -13.21 -2.80
N LEU A 117 -21.66 -12.08 -2.11
CA LEU A 117 -21.81 -12.00 -0.64
C LEU A 117 -22.98 -11.08 -0.31
N THR A 118 -23.39 -11.10 0.96
CA THR A 118 -24.46 -10.26 1.50
C THR A 118 -24.08 -9.72 2.88
N GLY A 119 -24.80 -8.71 3.36
CA GLY A 119 -24.64 -8.10 4.68
C GLY A 119 -23.22 -7.65 4.98
N ASP A 120 -22.77 -7.90 6.21
CA ASP A 120 -21.46 -7.45 6.69
C ASP A 120 -20.30 -8.09 5.93
N ALA A 121 -20.45 -9.33 5.47
CA ALA A 121 -19.44 -9.99 4.65
C ALA A 121 -19.25 -9.28 3.30
N LEU A 122 -20.34 -8.79 2.70
CA LEU A 122 -20.26 -7.98 1.48
C LEU A 122 -19.59 -6.64 1.75
N LYS A 123 -19.97 -5.93 2.81
CA LYS A 123 -19.36 -4.64 3.18
C LYS A 123 -17.85 -4.81 3.41
N ALA A 124 -17.43 -5.84 4.13
CA ALA A 124 -16.02 -6.16 4.35
C ALA A 124 -15.29 -6.48 3.02
N ALA A 125 -15.92 -7.23 2.12
CA ALA A 125 -15.36 -7.53 0.81
C ALA A 125 -15.21 -6.27 -0.07
N ILE A 126 -16.16 -5.34 -0.01
CA ILE A 126 -16.07 -4.04 -0.70
C ILE A 126 -14.89 -3.23 -0.17
N LYS A 127 -14.74 -3.10 1.17
CA LYS A 127 -13.60 -2.40 1.78
C LYS A 127 -12.27 -3.01 1.34
N ARG A 128 -12.17 -4.34 1.39
CA ARG A 128 -10.98 -5.09 0.95
C ARG A 128 -10.67 -4.85 -0.53
N GLU A 129 -11.66 -4.96 -1.41
CA GLU A 129 -11.45 -4.81 -2.85
C GLU A 129 -11.08 -3.37 -3.19
N ARG A 130 -11.65 -2.38 -2.51
CA ARG A 130 -11.27 -0.97 -2.64
C ARG A 130 -9.82 -0.74 -2.27
N ARG A 131 -9.37 -1.28 -1.13
CA ARG A 131 -7.95 -1.22 -0.69
C ARG A 131 -7.00 -1.91 -1.67
N VAL A 132 -7.41 -3.02 -2.28
CA VAL A 132 -6.60 -3.77 -3.24
C VAL A 132 -6.53 -3.08 -4.60
N GLU A 133 -7.65 -2.60 -5.11
CA GLU A 133 -7.78 -2.01 -6.43
C GLU A 133 -7.12 -0.63 -6.49
N LEU A 134 -7.37 0.20 -5.48
CA LEU A 134 -6.93 1.60 -5.40
C LEU A 134 -5.65 1.78 -4.55
N CYS A 135 -4.88 0.71 -4.32
CA CYS A 135 -3.62 0.82 -3.59
C CYS A 135 -2.66 1.79 -4.30
N PHE A 136 -1.99 2.64 -3.53
CA PHE A 136 -1.09 3.70 -4.02
C PHE A 136 -1.77 4.82 -4.85
N GLU A 137 -3.09 4.96 -4.77
CA GLU A 137 -3.86 6.01 -5.48
C GLU A 137 -4.45 7.07 -4.53
N GLY A 138 -3.94 7.17 -3.29
CA GLY A 138 -4.38 8.21 -2.34
C GLY A 138 -5.70 7.94 -1.60
N HIS A 139 -6.37 6.81 -1.84
CA HIS A 139 -7.67 6.52 -1.23
C HIS A 139 -7.60 6.00 0.21
N ASN A 140 -6.65 5.10 0.53
CA ASN A 140 -6.60 4.40 1.83
C ASN A 140 -6.52 5.36 3.03
N PHE A 141 -5.91 6.53 2.85
CA PHE A 141 -5.84 7.55 3.90
C PHE A 141 -7.24 8.03 4.32
N PHE A 142 -8.11 8.30 3.35
CA PHE A 142 -9.47 8.78 3.59
C PHE A 142 -10.45 7.65 3.89
N ASP A 143 -10.28 6.50 3.23
CA ASP A 143 -11.17 5.35 3.37
C ASP A 143 -11.18 4.77 4.79
N GLU A 144 -10.01 4.52 5.38
CA GLU A 144 -9.96 3.96 6.74
C GLU A 144 -10.48 4.96 7.78
N ARG A 145 -10.30 6.27 7.55
CA ARG A 145 -10.84 7.34 8.41
C ARG A 145 -12.35 7.44 8.35
N ARG A 146 -12.95 7.51 7.15
CA ARG A 146 -14.41 7.63 7.00
C ARG A 146 -15.16 6.38 7.46
N TRP A 147 -14.48 5.23 7.48
CA TRP A 147 -15.01 3.99 8.04
C TRP A 147 -14.78 3.83 9.54
N LEU A 148 -14.07 4.77 10.18
CA LEU A 148 -13.68 4.70 11.60
C LEU A 148 -12.99 3.37 11.93
N ASN A 149 -12.07 2.94 11.07
CA ASN A 149 -11.42 1.64 11.17
C ASN A 149 -10.06 1.76 11.89
N GLU A 150 -10.11 1.90 13.21
CA GLU A 150 -8.94 2.16 14.07
C GLU A 150 -7.87 1.08 13.97
N ASP A 151 -8.25 -0.19 13.81
CA ASP A 151 -7.32 -1.30 13.63
C ASP A 151 -6.40 -1.13 12.41
N HIS A 152 -6.80 -0.27 11.45
CA HIS A 152 -6.03 0.07 10.26
C HIS A 152 -5.39 1.47 10.32
N LEU A 153 -5.41 2.13 11.48
CA LEU A 153 -4.86 3.45 11.73
C LEU A 153 -3.83 3.32 12.87
N GLY A 154 -2.55 3.56 12.58
CA GLY A 154 -1.48 3.41 13.59
C GLY A 154 -1.16 1.96 13.98
N PHE A 155 -1.06 1.09 12.97
CA PHE A 155 -0.60 -0.29 13.15
C PHE A 155 0.90 -0.43 12.87
N ASP A 156 1.51 -1.47 13.46
CA ASP A 156 2.90 -1.83 13.19
C ASP A 156 3.09 -2.29 11.75
N ILE A 157 4.12 -1.78 11.09
CA ILE A 157 4.42 -2.15 9.71
C ILE A 157 5.37 -3.33 9.74
N LYS A 158 4.96 -4.41 9.08
CA LYS A 158 5.79 -5.58 8.87
C LYS A 158 6.55 -5.53 7.55
N GLY A 159 7.75 -6.08 7.55
CA GLY A 159 8.58 -6.34 6.37
C GLY A 159 9.04 -7.79 6.35
N LEU A 160 9.57 -8.24 5.21
CA LEU A 160 10.27 -9.52 5.10
C LEU A 160 11.76 -9.27 4.92
N ARG A 161 12.58 -9.93 5.74
CA ARG A 161 14.03 -10.01 5.54
C ARG A 161 14.35 -11.35 4.91
N TRP A 162 15.05 -11.30 3.78
CA TRP A 162 15.47 -12.49 3.04
C TRP A 162 16.93 -12.78 3.32
N THR A 163 17.25 -14.04 3.55
CA THR A 163 18.60 -14.53 3.80
C THR A 163 18.96 -15.58 2.76
N LYS A 164 20.18 -15.49 2.23
CA LYS A 164 20.74 -16.43 1.27
C LYS A 164 21.89 -17.20 1.90
N GLU A 165 21.73 -18.50 1.98
CA GLU A 165 22.73 -19.42 2.52
C GLU A 165 23.87 -19.67 1.52
N THR A 166 24.99 -20.20 2.01
CA THR A 166 26.17 -20.48 1.16
C THR A 166 25.86 -21.51 0.06
N ASN A 167 24.92 -22.41 0.31
CA ASN A 167 24.45 -23.40 -0.67
C ASN A 167 23.44 -22.84 -1.68
N GLY A 168 23.05 -21.56 -1.56
CA GLY A 168 22.09 -20.87 -2.42
C GLY A 168 20.64 -20.90 -1.93
N ASP A 169 20.34 -21.59 -0.82
CA ASP A 169 18.99 -21.63 -0.28
C ASP A 169 18.53 -20.25 0.20
N LEU A 170 17.27 -19.93 -0.05
CA LEU A 170 16.62 -18.71 0.39
C LEU A 170 15.67 -18.98 1.55
N THR A 171 15.84 -18.25 2.63
CA THR A 171 14.92 -18.22 3.76
C THR A 171 14.42 -16.79 3.98
N PHE A 172 13.33 -16.64 4.72
CA PHE A 172 12.83 -15.33 5.12
C PHE A 172 12.31 -15.32 6.53
N GLU A 173 12.36 -14.16 7.16
CA GLU A 173 11.69 -13.85 8.43
C GLU A 173 10.83 -12.60 8.28
N GLU A 174 9.67 -12.59 8.94
CA GLU A 174 8.88 -11.37 9.09
C GLU A 174 9.41 -10.57 10.28
N TYR A 175 9.55 -9.26 10.12
CA TYR A 175 10.00 -8.36 11.19
C TYR A 175 9.16 -7.09 11.26
N SER A 176 9.11 -6.50 12.45
CA SER A 176 8.56 -5.16 12.67
C SER A 176 9.54 -4.10 12.21
N LEU A 177 9.08 -3.12 11.43
CA LEU A 177 9.92 -2.00 11.01
C LEU A 177 10.34 -1.11 12.19
N PHE A 178 9.54 -1.12 13.26
CA PHE A 178 9.82 -0.41 14.49
C PHE A 178 10.02 -1.45 15.59
N GLU A 179 11.20 -1.47 16.21
CA GLU A 179 11.53 -2.42 17.28
C GLU A 179 10.75 -2.11 18.57
N ASP A 180 10.37 -0.84 18.76
CA ASP A 180 9.59 -0.36 19.89
C ASP A 180 8.26 0.23 19.38
N SER A 181 7.14 -0.19 19.98
CA SER A 181 5.81 0.33 19.67
C SER A 181 5.68 1.82 19.99
N THR A 182 6.50 2.37 20.89
CA THR A 182 6.56 3.81 21.17
C THR A 182 7.24 4.61 20.07
N GLN A 183 8.08 3.97 19.24
CA GLN A 183 8.65 4.52 18.02
C GLN A 183 7.82 4.16 16.77
N GLY A 184 6.82 3.30 16.95
CA GLY A 184 5.89 2.87 15.93
C GLY A 184 4.91 3.96 15.52
N ARG A 185 4.02 3.61 14.59
CA ARG A 185 2.93 4.50 14.19
C ARG A 185 1.86 4.47 15.27
N ILE A 186 1.83 5.49 16.12
CA ILE A 186 0.77 5.66 17.12
C ILE A 186 -0.42 6.39 16.48
N TRP A 187 -1.63 5.91 16.76
CA TRP A 187 -2.87 6.58 16.38
C TRP A 187 -3.56 7.21 17.57
N PHE A 188 -4.15 8.39 17.35
CA PHE A 188 -5.03 9.10 18.27
C PHE A 188 -6.29 9.54 17.52
N ASP A 189 -7.45 9.49 18.17
CA ASP A 189 -8.74 9.84 17.54
C ASP A 189 -8.75 11.25 16.92
N ARG A 190 -8.05 12.21 17.53
CA ARG A 190 -7.88 13.56 16.94
C ARG A 190 -7.39 13.54 15.48
N GLN A 191 -6.61 12.53 15.10
CA GLN A 191 -6.03 12.37 13.76
C GLN A 191 -7.03 11.92 12.67
N TYR A 192 -8.30 11.68 13.04
CA TYR A 192 -9.39 11.63 12.06
C TYR A 192 -9.50 12.93 11.28
N TYR A 193 -9.18 14.07 11.91
CA TYR A 193 -9.09 15.38 11.29
C TYR A 193 -7.64 15.90 11.33
N LEU A 194 -7.25 16.69 10.34
CA LEU A 194 -5.93 17.33 10.36
C LEU A 194 -5.98 18.60 11.23
N PRO A 195 -4.88 18.96 11.93
CA PRO A 195 -4.84 20.22 12.66
C PRO A 195 -4.97 21.39 11.67
N ILE A 196 -5.68 22.43 12.09
CA ILE A 196 -5.64 23.73 11.44
C ILE A 196 -4.28 24.35 11.76
N PRO A 197 -3.53 24.86 10.76
CA PRO A 197 -2.26 25.53 11.00
C PRO A 197 -2.40 26.69 12.01
N GLU A 198 -1.49 26.77 12.97
CA GLU A 198 -1.52 27.76 14.06
C GLU A 198 -1.64 29.21 13.54
N GLY A 199 -0.87 29.54 12.49
CA GLY A 199 -0.92 30.86 11.87
C GLY A 199 -2.30 31.23 11.29
N ASP A 200 -3.11 30.26 10.86
CA ASP A 200 -4.47 30.54 10.37
C ASP A 200 -5.43 30.81 11.54
N SER A 201 -5.27 30.11 12.67
CA SER A 201 -6.06 30.34 13.89
C SER A 201 -5.74 31.68 14.57
N GLU A 202 -4.49 32.16 14.46
CA GLU A 202 -4.10 33.47 14.97
C GLU A 202 -4.70 34.62 14.14
N ILE A 203 -4.79 34.45 12.81
CA ILE A 203 -5.33 35.47 11.91
C ILE A 203 -6.85 35.60 12.06
N VAL A 204 -7.54 34.49 12.32
CA VAL A 204 -9.01 34.45 12.43
C VAL A 204 -9.39 33.94 13.82
N PRO A 205 -9.56 34.83 14.83
CA PRO A 205 -9.85 34.43 16.21
C PRO A 205 -11.15 33.63 16.41
N THR A 206 -12.05 33.65 15.42
CA THR A 206 -13.28 32.84 15.42
C THR A 206 -13.08 31.43 14.86
N LEU A 207 -11.91 31.12 14.30
CA LEU A 207 -11.59 29.81 13.77
C LEU A 207 -11.25 28.88 14.93
N ILE A 208 -12.16 27.95 15.20
CA ILE A 208 -12.00 26.96 16.26
C ILE A 208 -11.20 25.78 15.72
N GLN A 209 -10.19 25.37 16.48
CA GLN A 209 -9.36 24.21 16.17
C GLN A 209 -10.16 22.90 16.18
N ASN A 210 -9.69 21.91 15.40
CA ASN A 210 -10.22 20.56 15.45
C ASN A 210 -9.96 19.90 16.81
N ASP A 211 -10.88 19.03 17.24
CA ASP A 211 -10.85 18.43 18.57
C ASP A 211 -9.54 17.66 18.84
N GLY A 212 -9.03 17.78 20.07
CA GLY A 212 -7.77 17.15 20.51
C GLY A 212 -6.47 17.82 20.06
N TYR A 213 -6.53 18.92 19.30
CA TYR A 213 -5.36 19.77 19.01
C TYR A 213 -5.39 21.03 19.88
N THR A 214 -4.22 21.46 20.35
CA THR A 214 -4.07 22.70 21.10
C THR A 214 -3.74 23.85 20.15
N ASN A 215 -4.25 25.04 20.47
CA ASN A 215 -3.73 26.29 19.94
C ASN A 215 -2.41 26.64 20.63
#